data_AF-A0AA40VRJ0-F1
#
_entry.id   AF-A0AA40VRJ0-F1
#
_cell.length_a   1.000
_cell.length_b   1.000
_cell.length_c   1.000
_cell.angle_alpha   90.00
_cell.angle_beta   90.00
_cell.angle_gamma   90.00
#
_symmetry.space_group_name_H-M   'P 1'
#
loop_
_entity.id
_entity.type
_entity.pdbx_description
1 polymer ?
#
loop_
_entity_poly.entity_id
_entity_poly.type
_entity_poly.pdbx_seq_one_letter_code
_entity_poly.pdbx_strand_id
1 'polypeptide(L)'
;MAVSMDSLKDRILEKLEHLPKNAQQEVLDFVEFLEWRKENRQESQLSVVSEELNEESDIGWLESDLSNLGSYEPYDWQPGELDKGLPVKHIPGMGVVIVEE
;
A
#
# COMPACT_ATOMS: atom_id res chain seq x y z
N MET A 1 -0.53 -39.12 -15.66
CA MET A 1 0.88 -39.44 -15.32
C MET A 1 1.23 -38.65 -14.08
N ALA A 2 1.50 -39.31 -12.96
CA ALA A 2 1.92 -38.64 -11.73
C ALA A 2 3.38 -38.20 -11.90
N VAL A 3 3.62 -36.89 -11.87
CA VAL A 3 4.97 -36.31 -11.85
C VAL A 3 5.51 -36.57 -10.43
N SER A 4 6.49 -37.47 -10.30
CA SER A 4 7.10 -37.79 -8.99
C SER A 4 7.73 -36.51 -8.40
N MET A 5 7.67 -36.31 -7.08
CA MET A 5 8.26 -35.13 -6.42
C MET A 5 9.75 -34.94 -6.77
N ASP A 6 10.43 -36.04 -7.07
CA ASP A 6 11.83 -36.06 -7.51
C ASP A 6 11.99 -35.35 -8.86
N SER A 7 11.11 -35.64 -9.83
CA SER A 7 11.17 -35.02 -11.15
C SER A 7 10.90 -33.51 -11.15
N LEU A 8 10.15 -33.00 -10.16
CA LEU A 8 9.95 -31.57 -10.00
C LEU A 8 11.22 -30.90 -9.45
N LYS A 9 11.84 -31.49 -8.43
CA LYS A 9 13.10 -30.99 -7.85
C LYS A 9 14.23 -31.01 -8.88
N ASP A 10 14.37 -32.09 -9.63
CA ASP A 10 15.39 -32.23 -10.67
C ASP A 10 15.25 -31.14 -11.73
N ARG A 11 14.01 -30.86 -12.16
CA ARG A 11 13.72 -29.79 -13.13
C ARG A 11 14.00 -28.39 -12.60
N ILE A 12 13.81 -28.16 -11.30
CA ILE A 12 14.15 -26.88 -10.65
C ILE A 12 15.68 -26.70 -10.62
N LEU A 13 16.42 -27.74 -10.23
CA LEU A 13 17.89 -27.71 -10.21
C LEU A 13 18.47 -27.46 -11.60
N GLU A 14 17.95 -28.15 -12.63
CA GLU A 14 18.36 -27.93 -14.02
C GLU A 14 18.15 -26.47 -14.44
N LYS A 15 17.02 -25.85 -14.06
CA LYS A 15 16.75 -24.45 -14.39
C LYS A 15 17.66 -23.48 -13.63
N LEU A 16 18.01 -23.80 -12.38
CA LEU A 16 18.88 -22.97 -11.56
C LEU A 16 20.33 -22.97 -12.06
N GLU A 17 20.84 -24.10 -12.55
CA GLU A 17 22.21 -24.19 -13.09
C GLU A 17 22.46 -23.23 -14.27
N HIS A 18 21.43 -22.93 -15.05
CA HIS A 18 21.53 -22.05 -16.23
C HIS A 18 21.31 -20.57 -15.90
N LEU A 19 20.93 -20.23 -14.66
CA LEU A 19 20.67 -18.84 -14.27
C LEU A 19 21.95 -18.11 -13.85
N PRO A 20 22.05 -16.79 -14.13
CA PRO A 20 23.14 -15.97 -13.62
C PRO A 20 23.03 -15.78 -12.10
N LYS A 21 24.16 -15.53 -11.43
CA LYS A 21 24.25 -15.46 -9.96
C LYS A 21 23.27 -14.48 -9.31
N ASN A 22 23.00 -13.35 -9.95
CA ASN A 22 22.03 -12.37 -9.45
C ASN A 22 20.60 -12.94 -9.42
N ALA A 23 20.20 -13.67 -10.47
CA ALA A 23 18.88 -14.32 -10.51
C ALA A 23 18.81 -15.52 -9.54
N GLN A 24 19.93 -16.23 -9.32
CA GLN A 24 20.00 -17.28 -8.30
C GLN A 24 19.80 -16.72 -6.88
N GLN A 25 20.35 -15.51 -6.61
CA GLN A 25 20.14 -14.82 -5.34
C GLN A 25 18.67 -14.44 -5.15
N GLU A 26 18.02 -13.87 -6.16
CA GLU A 26 16.58 -13.55 -6.08
C GLU A 26 15.72 -14.78 -5.82
N VAL A 27 16.07 -15.93 -6.42
CA VAL A 27 15.38 -17.20 -6.14
C VAL A 27 15.60 -17.65 -4.70
N LEU A 28 16.82 -17.51 -4.17
CA LEU A 28 17.12 -17.84 -2.78
C LEU A 28 16.28 -16.97 -1.83
N ASP A 29 16.30 -15.66 -2.03
CA ASP A 29 15.53 -14.69 -1.23
C ASP A 29 14.02 -15.03 -1.27
N PHE A 30 13.51 -15.46 -2.43
CA PHE A 30 12.13 -15.88 -2.58
C PHE A 30 11.82 -17.20 -1.85
N VAL A 31 12.71 -18.18 -1.88
CA VAL A 31 12.52 -19.45 -1.15
C VAL A 31 12.55 -19.21 0.36
N GLU A 32 13.49 -18.41 0.83
CA GLU A 32 13.56 -17.98 2.24
C GLU A 32 12.27 -17.25 2.66
N PHE A 33 11.74 -16.37 1.80
CA PHE A 33 10.44 -15.75 2.02
C PHE A 33 9.30 -16.76 2.13
N LEU A 34 9.28 -17.82 1.31
CA LEU A 34 8.24 -18.85 1.39
C LEU A 34 8.32 -19.66 2.69
N GLU A 35 9.52 -19.93 3.19
CA GLU A 35 9.74 -20.58 4.49
C GLU A 35 9.28 -19.68 5.64
N TRP A 36 9.74 -18.43 5.65
CA TRP A 36 9.28 -17.41 6.61
C TRP A 36 7.77 -17.27 6.58
N ARG A 37 7.17 -17.14 5.38
CA ARG A 37 5.72 -17.01 5.22
C ARG A 37 4.98 -18.20 5.81
N LYS A 38 5.50 -19.42 5.66
CA LYS A 38 4.86 -20.62 6.21
C LYS A 38 4.85 -20.61 7.74
N GLU A 39 5.94 -20.16 8.37
CA GLU A 39 6.05 -20.02 9.82
C GLU A 39 5.15 -18.90 10.36
N ASN A 40 5.11 -17.76 9.66
CA ASN A 40 4.37 -16.57 10.07
C ASN A 40 2.89 -16.59 9.62
N ARG A 41 2.48 -17.54 8.78
CA ARG A 41 1.06 -17.71 8.40
C ARG A 41 0.19 -18.11 9.58
N GLN A 42 0.74 -18.78 10.59
CA GLN A 42 0.01 -19.08 11.82
C GLN A 42 -0.31 -17.82 12.64
N GLU A 43 0.56 -16.80 12.60
CA GLU A 43 0.27 -15.49 13.22
C GLU A 43 -0.74 -14.68 12.38
N SER A 44 -0.68 -14.79 11.05
CA SER A 44 -1.59 -14.09 10.14
C SER A 44 -3.01 -14.68 10.12
N GLN A 45 -3.23 -15.97 10.43
CA GLN A 45 -4.59 -16.53 10.56
C GLN A 45 -5.37 -16.00 11.77
N LEU A 46 -4.68 -15.48 12.79
CA LEU A 46 -5.28 -14.68 13.87
C LEU A 46 -5.51 -13.21 13.44
N SER A 47 -4.79 -12.73 12.42
CA SER A 47 -4.91 -11.38 11.85
C SER A 47 -6.06 -11.26 10.84
N VAL A 48 -6.36 -12.27 10.02
CA VAL A 48 -7.42 -12.14 8.98
C VAL A 48 -8.82 -11.96 9.57
N VAL A 49 -9.12 -12.56 10.73
CA VAL A 49 -10.38 -12.28 11.46
C VAL A 49 -10.37 -10.87 12.04
N SER A 50 -9.19 -10.31 12.32
CA SER A 50 -9.02 -8.95 12.82
C SER A 50 -9.07 -7.90 11.69
N GLU A 51 -8.63 -8.24 10.47
CA GLU A 51 -8.63 -7.37 9.28
C GLU A 51 -10.03 -7.21 8.67
N GLU A 52 -10.83 -8.28 8.54
CA GLU A 52 -12.25 -8.12 8.11
C GLU A 52 -13.05 -7.30 9.13
N LEU A 53 -12.84 -7.50 10.43
CA LEU A 53 -13.48 -6.69 11.48
C LEU A 53 -12.96 -5.24 11.54
N ASN A 54 -11.72 -4.97 11.11
CA ASN A 54 -11.15 -3.63 11.04
C ASN A 54 -11.62 -2.86 9.80
N GLU A 55 -11.70 -3.52 8.64
CA GLU A 55 -12.11 -2.90 7.37
C GLU A 55 -13.55 -2.37 7.44
N GLU A 56 -14.48 -3.14 8.03
CA GLU A 56 -15.85 -2.64 8.29
C GLU A 56 -15.85 -1.44 9.26
N SER A 57 -14.91 -1.42 10.22
CA SER A 57 -14.80 -0.32 11.19
C SER A 57 -14.22 0.96 10.58
N ASP A 58 -13.23 0.80 9.70
CA ASP A 58 -12.56 1.90 9.01
C ASP A 58 -13.49 2.55 7.98
N ILE A 59 -14.27 1.74 7.25
CA ILE A 59 -15.32 2.24 6.34
C ILE A 59 -16.39 2.97 7.13
N GLY A 60 -16.84 2.41 8.26
CA GLY A 60 -17.83 3.05 9.12
C GLY A 60 -17.36 4.39 9.73
N TRP A 61 -16.10 4.50 10.12
CA TRP A 61 -15.51 5.75 10.58
C TRP A 61 -15.44 6.80 9.47
N LEU A 62 -14.98 6.40 8.28
CA LEU A 62 -14.87 7.28 7.12
C LEU A 62 -16.24 7.77 6.64
N GLU A 63 -17.23 6.88 6.53
CA GLU A 63 -18.60 7.25 6.14
C GLU A 63 -19.23 8.19 7.17
N SER A 64 -19.00 7.95 8.48
CA SER A 64 -19.49 8.83 9.53
C SER A 64 -18.85 10.23 9.45
N ASP A 65 -17.54 10.32 9.28
CA ASP A 65 -16.82 11.59 9.15
C ASP A 65 -17.30 12.38 7.91
N LEU A 66 -17.40 11.72 6.76
CA LEU A 66 -17.88 12.31 5.52
C LEU A 66 -19.34 12.76 5.59
N SER A 67 -20.19 12.01 6.30
CA SER A 67 -21.60 12.40 6.51
C SER A 67 -21.75 13.68 7.35
N ASN A 68 -20.77 13.97 8.19
CA ASN A 68 -20.75 15.15 9.06
C ASN A 68 -20.17 16.40 8.38
N LEU A 69 -19.62 16.32 7.17
CA LEU A 69 -19.03 17.45 6.45
C LEU A 69 -19.96 18.66 6.32
N GLY A 70 -21.27 18.44 6.16
CA GLY A 70 -22.27 19.51 6.08
C GLY A 70 -22.70 20.09 7.43
N SER A 71 -22.26 19.49 8.53
CA SER A 71 -22.59 19.91 9.91
C SER A 71 -21.48 20.70 10.59
N TYR A 72 -20.27 20.70 10.02
CA TYR A 72 -19.18 21.54 10.52
C TYR A 72 -19.47 23.00 10.21
N GLU A 73 -19.38 23.84 11.24
CA GLU A 73 -19.40 25.28 11.04
C GLU A 73 -18.18 25.69 10.21
N PRO A 74 -18.35 26.62 9.25
CA PRO A 74 -17.21 27.21 8.55
C PRO A 74 -16.18 27.68 9.56
N TYR A 75 -14.91 27.29 9.35
CA TYR A 75 -13.85 27.69 10.26
C TYR A 75 -13.71 29.21 10.26
N ASP A 76 -14.05 29.84 11.38
CA ASP A 76 -14.08 31.29 11.54
C ASP A 76 -12.67 31.78 11.90
N TRP A 77 -11.86 31.95 10.85
CA TRP A 77 -10.49 32.43 10.96
C TRP A 77 -10.41 33.68 11.83
N GLN A 78 -9.57 33.64 12.86
CA GLN A 78 -9.37 34.81 13.70
C GLN A 78 -8.51 35.86 12.96
N PRO A 79 -8.69 37.15 13.27
CA PRO A 79 -7.85 38.20 12.69
C PRO A 79 -6.37 37.95 12.97
N GLY A 80 -5.59 37.67 11.93
CA GLY A 80 -4.15 37.39 12.01
C GLY A 80 -3.74 35.92 11.83
N GLU A 81 -4.67 34.99 11.69
CA GLU A 81 -4.36 33.57 11.37
C GLU A 81 -4.06 33.34 9.89
N LEU A 82 -4.70 34.13 9.02
CA LEU A 82 -4.42 34.13 7.60
C LEU A 82 -3.41 35.24 7.31
N ASP A 83 -2.22 34.85 6.84
CA ASP A 83 -1.30 35.76 6.19
C ASP A 83 -2.00 36.42 4.99
N LYS A 84 -1.56 37.63 4.59
CA LYS A 84 -2.09 38.31 3.40
C LYS A 84 -1.96 37.35 2.22
N GLY A 85 -3.10 36.86 1.73
CA GLY A 85 -3.13 35.90 0.63
C GLY A 85 -2.47 36.49 -0.61
N LEU A 86 -1.51 35.76 -1.17
CA LEU A 86 -0.92 36.12 -2.45
C LEU A 86 -1.98 35.90 -3.54
N PRO A 87 -2.16 36.84 -4.49
CA PRO A 87 -3.15 36.68 -5.54
C PRO A 87 -2.81 35.46 -6.41
N VAL A 88 -3.78 34.56 -6.52
CA VAL A 88 -3.63 33.30 -7.28
C VAL A 88 -4.38 33.42 -8.60
N LYS A 89 -3.72 33.09 -9.72
CA LYS A 89 -4.31 33.07 -11.05
C LYS A 89 -4.19 31.69 -11.68
N HIS A 90 -5.30 31.19 -12.24
CA HIS A 90 -5.28 29.97 -13.04
C HIS A 90 -4.82 30.28 -14.47
N ILE A 91 -3.80 29.56 -14.94
CA ILE A 91 -3.28 29.62 -16.30
C ILE A 91 -3.49 28.26 -16.97
N PRO A 92 -4.32 28.15 -18.01
CA PRO A 92 -4.53 26.89 -18.74
C PRO A 92 -3.19 26.30 -19.23
N GLY A 93 -2.91 25.03 -18.91
CA GLY A 93 -1.68 24.33 -19.28
C GLY A 93 -0.52 24.46 -18.27
N MET A 94 -0.58 25.41 -17.34
CA MET A 94 0.38 25.57 -16.23
C MET A 94 -0.25 25.30 -14.85
N GLY A 95 -1.56 25.46 -14.72
CA GLY A 95 -2.29 25.28 -13.47
C GLY A 95 -2.38 26.56 -12.65
N VAL A 96 -2.37 26.40 -11.34
CA VAL A 96 -2.55 27.48 -10.36
C VAL A 96 -1.20 28.16 -10.10
N VAL A 97 -1.09 29.45 -10.40
CA VAL A 97 0.15 30.22 -10.24
C VAL A 97 -0.07 31.33 -9.21
N ILE A 98 0.86 31.43 -8.26
CA ILE A 98 0.91 32.49 -7.27
C ILE A 98 1.58 33.70 -7.93
N VAL A 99 0.90 34.84 -7.96
CA VAL A 99 1.43 36.10 -8.49
C VAL A 99 1.89 36.92 -7.29
N GLU A 100 3.17 37.28 -7.23
CA GLU A 100 3.65 38.31 -6.31
C GLU A 100 3.38 39.68 -6.95
N GLU A 101 2.72 40.59 -6.23
CA GLU A 101 2.52 42.00 -6.65
C GLU A 101 3.82 42.81 -6.59
#